data_AF-A0AAD9JP74-F1
#
_entry.id   AF-A0AAD9JP74-F1
#
_cell.length_a   1.000
_cell.length_b   1.000
_cell.length_c   1.000
_cell.angle_alpha   90.00
_cell.angle_beta   90.00
_cell.angle_gamma   90.00
#
_symmetry.space_group_name_H-M   'P 1'
#
loop_
_entity.id
_entity.type
_entity.pdbx_description
1 polymer ?
#
loop_
_entity_poly.entity_id
_entity_poly.type
_entity_poly.pdbx_seq_one_letter_code
_entity_poly.pdbx_strand_id
1 'polypeptide(L)'
;MDSMCYGPQFEALLPQFIKDLPTKLKLFEAFLGDRVWLAGDKMTFVDFVMYELMDQHKVLLPDCLSGYPKLQAFQKRFENLPAIKAYMNSDKFIKGPVYNKMASFKK
;
A
#
# COMPACT_ATOMS: atom_id res chain seq x y z
N MET A 1 0.64 10.96 4.49
CA MET A 1 0.99 9.91 5.45
C MET A 1 2.20 10.34 6.26
N ASP A 2 3.21 10.94 5.62
CA ASP A 2 4.42 11.45 6.28
C ASP A 2 4.16 12.43 7.43
N SER A 3 3.38 13.50 7.24
CA SER A 3 3.07 14.44 8.34
C SER A 3 2.39 13.77 9.55
N MET A 4 1.64 12.67 9.32
CA MET A 4 1.03 11.89 10.40
C MET A 4 2.07 11.01 11.11
N CYS A 5 2.89 10.26 10.37
CA CYS A 5 3.84 9.29 10.93
C CYS A 5 5.06 9.92 11.63
N TYR A 6 5.36 11.19 11.36
CA TYR A 6 6.50 11.91 11.97
C TYR A 6 6.08 12.96 13.01
N GLY A 7 4.78 13.23 13.19
CA GLY A 7 4.27 14.23 14.11
C GLY A 7 4.06 13.72 15.55
N PRO A 8 4.05 14.61 16.56
CA PRO A 8 3.75 14.23 17.95
C PRO A 8 2.27 13.82 18.15
N GLN A 9 1.39 14.15 17.19
CA GLN A 9 -0.05 13.89 17.24
C GLN A 9 -0.45 12.57 16.54
N PHE A 10 0.52 11.69 16.21
CA PHE A 10 0.26 10.45 15.47
C PHE A 10 -0.91 9.65 16.07
N GLU A 11 -0.90 9.41 17.38
CA GLU A 11 -1.93 8.64 18.07
C GLU A 11 -3.32 9.28 18.00
N ALA A 12 -3.38 10.62 18.06
CA ALA A 12 -4.63 11.37 17.95
C ALA A 12 -5.19 11.39 16.53
N LEU A 13 -4.31 11.40 15.51
CA LEU A 13 -4.70 11.45 14.10
C LEU A 13 -5.03 10.06 13.52
N LEU A 14 -4.47 9.00 14.11
CA LEU A 14 -4.63 7.63 13.61
C LEU A 14 -6.09 7.16 13.50
N PRO A 15 -6.98 7.38 14.50
CA PRO A 15 -8.38 6.95 14.39
C PRO A 15 -9.11 7.62 13.23
N GLN A 16 -8.87 8.91 13.01
CA GLN A 16 -9.47 9.65 11.89
C GLN A 16 -8.92 9.16 10.55
N PHE A 17 -7.62 8.88 10.48
CA PHE A 17 -7.00 8.30 9.29
C PHE A 17 -7.62 6.93 8.95
N ILE A 18 -7.79 6.04 9.93
CA ILE A 18 -8.42 4.73 9.74
C ILE A 18 -9.87 4.89 9.27
N LYS A 19 -10.60 5.86 9.83
CA LYS A 19 -11.98 6.16 9.43
C LYS A 19 -12.09 6.66 7.97
N ASP A 20 -11.12 7.43 7.50
CA ASP A 20 -11.12 8.00 6.14
C ASP A 20 -10.50 7.07 5.10
N LEU A 21 -9.73 6.08 5.52
CA LEU A 21 -9.04 5.14 4.63
C LEU A 21 -9.99 4.43 3.65
N PRO A 22 -11.15 3.87 4.09
CA PRO A 22 -12.09 3.21 3.18
C PRO A 22 -12.57 4.11 2.02
N THR A 23 -12.74 5.42 2.26
CA THR A 23 -13.14 6.37 1.23
C THR A 23 -12.06 6.49 0.15
N LYS A 24 -10.79 6.56 0.53
CA LYS A 24 -9.66 6.61 -0.42
C LYS A 24 -9.49 5.31 -1.17
N LEU A 25 -9.59 4.17 -0.48
CA LEU A 25 -9.51 2.84 -1.11
C LEU A 25 -10.64 2.64 -2.14
N LYS A 26 -11.85 3.13 -1.85
CA LYS A 26 -12.96 3.09 -2.80
C LYS A 26 -12.66 3.89 -4.07
N LEU A 27 -12.02 5.05 -3.96
CA LEU A 27 -11.60 5.85 -5.12
C LEU A 27 -10.56 5.12 -5.96
N PHE A 28 -9.59 4.47 -5.31
CA PHE A 28 -8.57 3.68 -6.02
C PHE A 28 -9.14 2.43 -6.70
N GLU A 29 -10.02 1.69 -6.02
CA GLU A 29 -10.73 0.53 -6.58
C GLU A 29 -11.54 0.94 -7.82
N ALA A 30 -12.26 2.07 -7.74
CA ALA A 30 -13.02 2.62 -8.86
C ALA A 30 -12.11 3.11 -10.00
N PHE A 31 -10.99 3.75 -9.68
CA PHE A 31 -10.04 4.24 -10.67
C PHE A 31 -9.36 3.10 -11.43
N LEU A 32 -8.94 2.03 -10.72
CA LEU A 32 -8.42 0.83 -11.35
C LEU A 32 -9.46 0.24 -12.31
N GLY A 33 -10.72 0.19 -11.89
CA GLY A 33 -11.82 -0.26 -12.74
C GLY A 33 -11.59 -1.70 -13.16
N ASP A 34 -11.69 -1.99 -14.46
CA ASP A 34 -11.43 -3.34 -15.00
C ASP A 34 -10.04 -3.45 -15.66
N ARG A 35 -9.19 -2.42 -15.48
CA ARG A 35 -7.83 -2.42 -16.03
C ARG A 35 -6.94 -3.39 -15.25
N VAL A 36 -5.95 -3.96 -15.95
CA VAL A 36 -4.97 -4.86 -15.35
C VAL A 36 -3.99 -4.09 -14.45
N TRP A 37 -3.58 -2.91 -14.93
CA TRP A 37 -2.65 -1.96 -14.32
C TRP A 37 -3.27 -0.55 -14.31
N LEU A 38 -2.72 0.37 -13.52
CA LEU A 38 -3.27 1.72 -13.38
C LEU A 38 -3.35 2.49 -14.70
N ALA A 39 -2.37 2.30 -15.58
CA ALA A 39 -2.29 2.97 -16.88
C ALA A 39 -2.96 2.17 -18.03
N GLY A 40 -3.64 1.05 -17.73
CA GLY A 40 -4.27 0.19 -18.73
C GLY A 40 -3.71 -1.24 -18.71
N ASP A 41 -3.36 -1.76 -19.89
CA ASP A 41 -2.98 -3.17 -20.06
C ASP A 41 -1.49 -3.45 -19.82
N LYS A 42 -0.66 -2.40 -19.84
CA LYS A 42 0.79 -2.49 -19.60
C LYS A 42 1.15 -1.88 -18.26
N MET A 43 2.03 -2.57 -17.54
CA MET A 43 2.59 -2.08 -16.29
C MET A 43 3.47 -0.86 -16.57
N THR A 44 3.39 0.12 -15.69
CA THR A 44 4.20 1.33 -15.67
C THR A 44 4.82 1.49 -14.28
N PHE A 45 5.71 2.48 -14.13
CA PHE A 45 6.30 2.78 -12.82
C PHE A 45 5.25 3.18 -11.77
N VAL A 46 4.09 3.70 -12.19
CA VAL A 46 3.01 4.12 -11.28
C VAL A 46 2.42 2.92 -10.52
N ASP A 47 2.46 1.72 -11.10
CA ASP A 47 2.01 0.50 -10.44
C ASP A 47 2.89 0.12 -9.24
N PHE A 48 4.18 0.47 -9.26
CA PHE A 48 5.09 0.29 -8.12
C PHE A 48 4.73 1.23 -6.98
N VAL A 49 4.48 2.51 -7.28
CA VAL A 49 4.04 3.52 -6.30
C VAL A 49 2.72 3.10 -5.66
N MET A 50 1.80 2.58 -6.46
CA MET A 50 0.52 2.07 -5.98
C MET A 50 0.67 0.84 -5.10
N TYR A 51 1.52 -0.11 -5.50
CA TYR A 51 1.80 -1.30 -4.70
C TYR A 51 2.38 -0.91 -3.34
N GLU A 52 3.41 -0.06 -3.32
CA GLU A 52 4.05 0.43 -2.10
C GLU A 52 3.04 1.11 -1.18
N LEU A 53 2.21 2.02 -1.72
CA LEU A 53 1.17 2.69 -0.96
C LEU A 53 0.24 1.68 -0.29
N MET A 54 -0.23 0.66 -1.03
CA MET A 54 -1.15 -0.35 -0.48
C MET A 54 -0.47 -1.27 0.53
N ASP A 55 0.81 -1.59 0.33
CA ASP A 55 1.58 -2.40 1.28
C ASP A 55 1.76 -1.66 2.62
N GLN A 56 2.08 -0.36 2.60
CA GLN A 56 2.15 0.47 3.79
C GLN A 56 0.82 0.52 4.56
N HIS A 57 -0.32 0.61 3.85
CA HIS A 57 -1.64 0.56 4.50
C HIS A 57 -1.92 -0.79 5.16
N LYS A 58 -1.43 -1.91 4.61
CA LYS A 58 -1.55 -3.25 5.22
C LYS A 58 -0.66 -3.41 6.45
N VAL A 59 0.50 -2.77 6.50
CA VAL A 59 1.32 -2.71 7.73
C VAL A 59 0.55 -2.03 8.86
N LEU A 60 -0.24 -1.00 8.54
CA LEU A 60 -1.07 -0.29 9.51
C LEU A 60 -2.34 -1.08 9.90
N LEU A 61 -3.10 -1.54 8.90
CA LEU A 61 -4.37 -2.25 9.05
C LEU A 61 -4.39 -3.43 8.05
N PRO A 62 -4.00 -4.66 8.47
CA PRO A 62 -3.79 -5.79 7.57
C PRO A 62 -4.98 -6.13 6.66
N ASP A 63 -6.20 -5.97 7.18
CA ASP A 63 -7.43 -6.32 6.49
C ASP A 63 -8.07 -5.15 5.73
N CYS A 64 -7.35 -4.02 5.56
CA CYS A 64 -7.90 -2.81 4.95
C CYS A 64 -8.38 -3.01 3.50
N LEU A 65 -7.83 -3.99 2.79
CA LEU A 65 -8.20 -4.30 1.41
C LEU A 65 -9.33 -5.34 1.28
N SER A 66 -9.80 -5.95 2.37
CA SER A 66 -10.77 -7.07 2.34
C SER A 66 -12.06 -6.77 1.55
N GLY A 67 -12.53 -5.52 1.56
CA GLY A 67 -13.70 -5.07 0.79
C GLY A 67 -13.44 -4.63 -0.65
N TYR A 68 -12.20 -4.75 -1.15
CA TYR A 68 -11.74 -4.18 -2.42
C TYR A 68 -11.10 -5.26 -3.31
N PRO A 69 -11.92 -6.12 -3.97
CA PRO A 69 -11.42 -7.29 -4.67
C PRO A 69 -10.47 -6.96 -5.83
N LYS A 70 -10.64 -5.82 -6.53
CA LYS A 70 -9.77 -5.44 -7.65
C LYS A 70 -8.41 -4.98 -7.14
N LEU A 71 -8.35 -4.24 -6.04
CA LEU A 71 -7.10 -3.87 -5.37
C LEU A 71 -6.37 -5.10 -4.80
N GLN A 72 -7.09 -6.09 -4.23
CA GLN A 72 -6.49 -7.36 -3.82
C GLN A 72 -5.91 -8.12 -5.02
N ALA A 73 -6.65 -8.20 -6.12
CA ALA A 73 -6.19 -8.84 -7.34
C ALA A 73 -4.96 -8.13 -7.93
N PHE A 74 -4.93 -6.79 -7.88
CA PHE A 74 -3.78 -5.97 -8.27
C PHE A 74 -2.54 -6.30 -7.44
N GLN A 75 -2.64 -6.32 -6.11
CA GLN A 75 -1.49 -6.68 -5.25
C GLN A 75 -0.98 -8.08 -5.55
N LYS A 76 -1.89 -9.07 -5.61
CA LYS A 76 -1.53 -10.45 -5.90
C LYS A 76 -0.85 -10.58 -7.27
N ARG A 77 -1.32 -9.83 -8.26
CA ARG A 77 -0.71 -9.80 -9.61
C ARG A 77 0.70 -9.23 -9.56
N PHE A 78 0.89 -8.10 -8.88
CA PHE A 78 2.18 -7.44 -8.73
C PHE A 78 3.22 -8.35 -8.03
N GLU A 79 2.84 -8.95 -6.90
CA GLU A 79 3.70 -9.86 -6.11
C GLU A 79 4.07 -11.14 -6.87
N ASN A 80 3.23 -11.58 -7.82
CA ASN A 80 3.49 -12.77 -8.63
C ASN A 80 4.27 -12.50 -9.92
N LEU A 81 4.64 -11.24 -10.21
CA LEU A 81 5.55 -10.96 -11.32
C LEU A 81 6.88 -11.68 -11.06
N PRO A 82 7.45 -12.43 -12.02
CA PRO A 82 8.62 -13.27 -11.76
C PRO A 82 9.80 -12.54 -11.12
N ALA A 83 10.12 -11.34 -11.61
CA ALA A 83 11.19 -10.50 -11.06
C ALA A 83 10.89 -9.98 -9.65
N ILE A 84 9.64 -9.58 -9.39
CA ILE A 84 9.21 -9.09 -8.07
C ILE A 84 9.22 -10.24 -7.07
N LYS A 85 8.64 -11.39 -7.44
CA LYS A 85 8.63 -12.60 -6.61
C LYS A 85 10.04 -13.08 -6.29
N ALA A 86 10.93 -13.09 -7.27
CA ALA A 86 12.33 -13.43 -7.05
C ALA A 86 13.02 -12.44 -6.10
N TYR A 87 12.78 -11.13 -6.29
CA TYR A 87 13.31 -10.10 -5.42
C TYR A 87 12.79 -10.24 -3.98
N MET A 88 11.48 -10.38 -3.77
CA MET A 88 10.85 -10.52 -2.45
C MET A 88 11.31 -11.77 -1.69
N ASN A 89 11.76 -12.81 -2.39
CA ASN A 89 12.33 -14.02 -1.78
C ASN A 89 13.85 -13.97 -1.58
N SER A 90 14.51 -12.89 -2.01
CA SER A 90 15.96 -12.71 -1.84
C SER A 90 16.32 -12.04 -0.52
N ASP A 91 17.57 -12.19 -0.11
CA ASP A 91 18.19 -11.49 1.03
C ASP A 91 18.25 -9.96 0.86
N LYS A 92 18.09 -9.47 -0.38
CA LYS A 92 18.06 -8.04 -0.71
C LYS A 92 16.72 -7.39 -0.42
N PHE A 93 15.65 -8.16 -0.19
CA PHE A 93 14.34 -7.59 0.07
C PHE A 93 14.25 -7.02 1.48
N ILE A 94 13.95 -5.73 1.56
CA ILE A 94 13.76 -5.02 2.82
C ILE A 94 12.28 -4.76 2.99
N LYS A 95 11.61 -5.55 3.84
CA LYS A 95 10.19 -5.38 4.15
C LYS A 95 9.93 -4.27 5.17
N GLY A 96 10.92 -3.96 6.00
CA GLY A 96 10.83 -2.92 7.00
C GLY A 96 12.17 -2.67 7.68
N PRO A 97 12.25 -1.67 8.56
CA PRO A 97 11.16 -0.74 8.94
C PRO A 97 10.75 0.20 7.80
N VAL A 98 9.45 0.52 7.69
CA VAL A 98 8.88 1.36 6.61
C VAL A 98 9.36 2.81 6.70
N TYR A 99 9.45 3.33 7.93
CA TYR A 99 9.91 4.68 8.21
C TYR A 99 11.22 4.68 8.99
N ASN A 100 11.92 5.81 8.98
CA ASN A 100 13.17 5.95 9.72
C ASN A 100 12.94 6.01 11.24
N LYS A 101 14.04 5.98 12.02
CA LYS A 101 14.00 5.91 13.49
C LYS A 101 13.28 7.08 14.18
N MET A 102 13.13 8.23 13.50
CA MET A 102 12.46 9.42 14.02
C MET A 102 10.94 9.34 13.92
N ALA A 103 10.39 8.39 13.18
CA ALA A 103 8.94 8.25 13.03
C ALA A 103 8.27 7.85 14.35
N SER A 104 7.10 8.42 14.61
CA SER A 104 6.19 8.01 15.69
C SER A 104 5.58 6.64 15.41
N PHE A 105 5.37 6.29 14.13
CA PHE A 105 4.96 4.95 13.72
C PHE A 105 6.18 4.01 13.68
N LYS A 106 6.10 2.88 14.41
CA LYS A 106 7.25 1.98 14.65
C LYS A 106 7.13 0.58 14.01
N LYS A 107 6.16 0.38 13.10
CA LYS A 107 6.01 -0.91 12.39
C LYS A 107 6.72 -0.91 11.04
#